data_AF-A0A924XCS8-F1
#
_entry.id   AF-A0A924XCS8-F1
#
_cell.length_a   1.000
_cell.length_b   1.000
_cell.length_c   1.000
_cell.angle_alpha   90.00
_cell.angle_beta   90.00
_cell.angle_gamma   90.00
#
_symmetry.space_group_name_H-M   'P 1'
#
loop_
_entity.id
_entity.type
_entity.pdbx_description
1 polymer ?
#
loop_
_entity_poly.entity_id
_entity_poly.type
_entity_poly.pdbx_seq_one_letter_code
_entity_poly.pdbx_strand_id
1 'polypeptide(L)'
;MRGGFALNDWLVVHGWLVLKSDAPYSPDNVDWSRTSAWADGGYVGRVHFNMRGREPMGIVEDAEALAQAIAAADAPVPLVVKRCDATYSTLSGYPPALLVEAGGLEIRCLGSTGHASLVVRDNDTGPDDANHGRDGVVVSSSTHFGAEASIYDIAPFVREQMA
;
A
#
# COMPACT_ATOMS: atom_id res chain seq x y z
N MET A 1 -4.53 3.27 16.24
CA MET A 1 -4.88 2.17 15.30
C MET A 1 -5.65 1.07 16.01
N ARG A 2 -6.49 0.30 15.30
CA ARG A 2 -7.34 -0.78 15.85
C ARG A 2 -6.86 -2.21 15.53
N GLY A 3 -5.67 -2.35 14.95
CA GLY A 3 -5.07 -3.65 14.60
C GLY A 3 -4.41 -3.63 13.23
N GLY A 4 -4.29 -4.82 12.63
CA GLY A 4 -3.69 -5.02 11.31
C GLY A 4 -4.51 -5.96 10.42
N PHE A 5 -4.56 -5.66 9.13
CA PHE A 5 -5.03 -6.54 8.07
C PHE A 5 -3.83 -7.27 7.47
N ALA A 6 -3.80 -8.60 7.57
CA ALA A 6 -2.72 -9.43 7.07
C ALA A 6 -2.77 -9.50 5.53
N LEU A 7 -2.29 -8.45 4.87
CA LEU A 7 -2.44 -8.26 3.43
C LEU A 7 -1.76 -9.37 2.63
N ASN A 8 -0.54 -9.79 3.02
CA ASN A 8 0.11 -10.90 2.34
C ASN A 8 -0.54 -12.25 2.63
N ASP A 9 -1.04 -12.51 3.84
CA ASP A 9 -1.83 -13.73 4.09
C ASP A 9 -3.13 -13.74 3.27
N TRP A 10 -3.77 -12.59 3.10
CA TRP A 10 -4.94 -12.46 2.23
C TRP A 10 -4.62 -12.72 0.76
N LEU A 11 -3.48 -12.23 0.26
CA LEU A 11 -2.99 -12.56 -1.08
C LEU A 11 -2.66 -14.06 -1.23
N VAL A 12 -2.17 -14.72 -0.18
CA VAL A 12 -1.94 -16.17 -0.16
C VAL A 12 -3.24 -16.95 -0.23
N VAL A 13 -4.25 -16.55 0.56
CA VAL A 13 -5.59 -17.19 0.55
C VAL A 13 -6.23 -17.13 -0.84
N HIS A 14 -6.02 -16.04 -1.58
CA HIS A 14 -6.52 -15.88 -2.95
C HIS A 14 -5.62 -16.48 -4.02
N GLY A 15 -4.45 -17.01 -3.65
CA GLY A 15 -3.50 -17.65 -4.56
C GLY A 15 -2.67 -16.68 -5.41
N TRP A 16 -2.71 -15.38 -5.12
CA TRP A 16 -1.88 -14.40 -5.84
C TRP A 16 -0.44 -14.36 -5.33
N LEU A 17 -0.24 -14.61 -4.04
CA LEU A 17 1.07 -14.83 -3.44
C LEU A 17 1.25 -16.32 -3.15
N VAL A 18 2.32 -16.92 -3.67
CA VAL A 18 2.62 -18.35 -3.47
C VAL A 18 3.95 -18.49 -2.76
N LEU A 19 3.94 -19.12 -1.59
CA LEU A 19 5.14 -19.43 -0.83
C LEU A 19 5.60 -20.87 -1.10
N LYS A 20 6.92 -21.09 -1.06
CA LYS A 20 7.54 -22.42 -1.23
C LYS A 20 7.34 -23.32 -0.02
N SER A 21 7.13 -22.72 1.15
CA SER A 21 6.94 -23.39 2.43
C SER A 21 6.08 -22.54 3.37
N ASP A 22 5.68 -23.12 4.50
CA ASP A 22 4.93 -22.44 5.57
C ASP A 22 5.77 -21.41 6.36
N ALA A 23 7.04 -21.21 5.99
CA ALA A 23 7.86 -20.16 6.59
C ALA A 23 7.27 -18.75 6.29
N PRO A 24 7.50 -17.76 7.17
CA PRO A 24 7.06 -16.39 6.93
C PRO A 24 7.58 -15.81 5.61
N TYR A 25 6.89 -14.79 5.12
CA TYR A 25 7.21 -14.10 3.88
C TYR A 25 8.64 -13.55 3.91
N SER A 26 9.39 -13.96 2.91
CA SER A 26 10.68 -13.40 2.52
C SER A 26 10.85 -13.59 1.02
N PRO A 27 11.61 -12.74 0.32
CA PRO A 27 11.81 -12.88 -1.12
C PRO A 27 12.32 -14.27 -1.54
N ASP A 28 13.12 -14.92 -0.70
CA ASP A 28 13.66 -16.26 -0.97
C ASP A 28 12.62 -17.37 -0.80
N ASN A 29 11.62 -17.18 0.07
CA ASN A 29 10.54 -18.14 0.27
C ASN A 29 9.38 -17.97 -0.72
N VAL A 30 9.38 -16.95 -1.58
CA VAL A 30 8.35 -16.77 -2.61
C VAL A 30 8.62 -17.67 -3.82
N ASP A 31 7.59 -18.38 -4.28
CA ASP A 31 7.58 -19.05 -5.57
C ASP A 31 7.21 -18.05 -6.66
N TRP A 32 8.22 -17.36 -7.19
CA TRP A 32 8.06 -16.33 -8.22
C TRP A 32 7.50 -16.86 -9.54
N SER A 33 7.59 -18.17 -9.81
CA SER A 33 7.04 -18.76 -11.03
C SER A 33 5.51 -18.86 -11.00
N ARG A 34 4.90 -18.73 -9.82
CA ARG A 34 3.46 -18.86 -9.58
C ARG A 34 2.84 -17.65 -8.89
N THR A 35 3.66 -16.77 -8.33
CA THR A 35 3.22 -15.53 -7.68
C THR A 35 2.91 -14.46 -8.71
N SER A 36 1.71 -13.89 -8.64
CA SER A 36 1.25 -12.78 -9.47
C SER A 36 1.33 -11.44 -8.72
N ALA A 37 1.13 -11.43 -7.40
CA ALA A 37 1.22 -10.23 -6.58
C ALA A 37 1.82 -10.51 -5.20
N TRP A 38 2.51 -9.51 -4.65
CA TRP A 38 2.99 -9.48 -3.26
C TRP A 38 2.83 -8.06 -2.72
N ALA A 39 2.89 -7.88 -1.41
CA ALA A 39 2.72 -6.56 -0.82
C ALA A 39 3.78 -6.22 0.24
N ASP A 40 4.07 -4.93 0.32
CA ASP A 40 4.65 -4.33 1.51
C ASP A 40 3.52 -3.81 2.41
N GLY A 41 3.69 -4.01 3.71
CA GLY A 41 2.79 -3.44 4.71
C GLY A 41 2.94 -1.92 4.86
N GLY A 42 2.18 -1.38 5.79
CA GLY A 42 2.11 0.04 6.10
C GLY A 42 0.68 0.47 6.36
N TYR A 43 0.49 1.75 6.70
CA TYR A 43 -0.85 2.34 6.82
C TYR A 43 -1.64 2.27 5.52
N VAL A 44 -0.93 2.53 4.42
CA VAL A 44 -1.37 2.19 3.07
C VAL A 44 -0.49 1.04 2.60
N GLY A 45 -1.11 -0.13 2.39
CA GLY A 45 -0.46 -1.29 1.80
C GLY A 45 -0.04 -0.99 0.36
N ARG A 46 1.08 -1.56 -0.06
CA ARG A 46 1.63 -1.36 -1.40
C ARG A 46 1.74 -2.72 -2.07
N VAL A 47 0.85 -2.98 -3.02
CA VAL A 47 0.85 -4.25 -3.76
C VAL A 47 1.65 -4.08 -5.04
N HIS A 48 2.54 -5.00 -5.29
CA HIS A 48 3.39 -5.09 -6.47
C HIS A 48 2.95 -6.27 -7.31
N PHE A 49 3.05 -6.14 -8.62
CA PHE A 49 2.74 -7.22 -9.56
C PHE A 49 4.01 -7.82 -10.14
N ASN A 50 4.01 -9.14 -10.27
CA ASN A 50 5.08 -9.91 -10.91
C ASN A 50 4.96 -9.79 -12.43
N MET A 51 5.19 -8.58 -12.93
CA MET A 51 4.94 -8.18 -14.31
C MET A 51 5.92 -8.83 -15.28
N ARG A 52 5.40 -9.48 -16.32
CA ARG A 52 6.20 -10.02 -17.43
C ARG A 52 7.00 -8.91 -18.10
N GLY A 53 8.30 -9.15 -18.30
CA GLY A 53 9.22 -8.17 -18.90
C GLY A 53 9.71 -7.07 -17.96
N ARG A 54 9.16 -6.95 -16.75
CA ARG A 54 9.68 -6.08 -15.68
C ARG A 54 10.42 -6.88 -14.61
N GLU A 55 9.81 -7.97 -14.15
CA GLU A 55 10.41 -8.86 -13.15
C GLU A 55 11.13 -10.04 -13.82
N PRO A 56 12.23 -10.57 -13.22
CA PRO A 56 13.00 -11.68 -13.80
C PRO A 56 12.17 -12.93 -14.10
N MET A 57 11.16 -13.21 -13.27
CA MET A 57 10.25 -14.36 -13.40
C MET A 57 8.79 -13.89 -13.58
N GLY A 58 8.61 -12.75 -14.25
CA GLY A 58 7.31 -12.11 -14.43
C GLY A 58 6.28 -12.98 -15.17
N ILE A 59 5.12 -13.19 -14.54
CA ILE A 59 4.02 -13.99 -15.09
C ILE A 59 2.77 -13.19 -15.46
N VAL A 60 2.64 -11.96 -14.94
CA VAL A 60 1.46 -11.10 -15.17
C VAL A 60 1.60 -10.36 -16.49
N GLU A 61 0.65 -10.55 -17.40
CA GLU A 61 0.54 -9.80 -18.66
C GLU A 61 -0.49 -8.67 -18.56
N ASP A 62 -1.65 -8.98 -17.97
CA ASP A 62 -2.77 -8.05 -17.84
C ASP A 62 -2.84 -7.50 -16.41
N ALA A 63 -2.15 -6.38 -16.19
CA ALA A 63 -2.16 -5.69 -14.91
C ALA A 63 -3.54 -5.12 -14.56
N GLU A 64 -4.34 -4.73 -15.56
CA GLU A 64 -5.68 -4.17 -15.33
C GLU A 64 -6.62 -5.25 -14.82
N ALA A 65 -6.64 -6.42 -15.46
CA ALA A 65 -7.45 -7.55 -15.00
C ALA A 65 -7.07 -8.00 -13.58
N LEU A 66 -5.77 -8.07 -13.26
CA LEU A 66 -5.31 -8.41 -11.91
C LEU A 66 -5.71 -7.34 -10.88
N ALA A 67 -5.58 -6.06 -11.22
CA ALA A 67 -6.00 -4.96 -10.36
C ALA A 67 -7.50 -5.02 -10.05
N GLN A 68 -8.34 -5.28 -11.06
CA GLN A 68 -9.78 -5.42 -10.90
C GLN A 68 -10.14 -6.64 -10.05
N ALA A 69 -9.46 -7.78 -10.25
CA ALA A 69 -9.67 -8.98 -9.45
C ALA A 69 -9.33 -8.74 -7.97
N ILE A 70 -8.21 -8.08 -7.68
CA ILE A 70 -7.81 -7.72 -6.32
C ILE A 70 -8.81 -6.73 -5.70
N ALA A 71 -9.24 -5.71 -6.44
CA ALA A 71 -10.19 -4.71 -5.95
C ALA A 71 -11.59 -5.28 -5.66
N ALA A 72 -11.99 -6.36 -6.36
CA ALA A 72 -13.31 -6.98 -6.24
C ALA A 72 -13.35 -8.15 -5.26
N ALA A 73 -12.21 -8.64 -4.78
CA ALA A 73 -12.16 -9.81 -3.92
C ALA A 73 -12.67 -9.54 -2.51
N ASP A 74 -13.25 -10.58 -1.91
CA ASP A 74 -13.81 -10.50 -0.56
C ASP A 74 -12.68 -10.32 0.47
N ALA A 75 -12.92 -9.41 1.42
CA ALA A 75 -11.98 -9.09 2.47
C ALA A 75 -12.73 -8.92 3.79
N PRO A 76 -12.14 -9.34 4.92
CA PRO A 76 -12.77 -9.24 6.24
C PRO A 76 -12.91 -7.80 6.74
N VAL A 77 -12.32 -6.84 6.02
CA VAL A 77 -12.41 -5.40 6.27
C VAL A 77 -12.65 -4.67 4.96
N PRO A 78 -13.34 -3.52 4.96
CA PRO A 78 -13.47 -2.71 3.76
C PRO A 78 -12.10 -2.31 3.22
N LEU A 79 -11.89 -2.49 1.92
CA LEU A 79 -10.68 -2.07 1.22
C LEU A 79 -10.98 -0.93 0.25
N VAL A 80 -10.10 0.06 0.21
CA VAL A 80 -10.02 1.02 -0.90
C VAL A 80 -8.74 0.71 -1.64
N VAL A 81 -8.90 0.21 -2.88
CA VAL A 81 -7.79 -0.15 -3.76
C VAL A 81 -7.67 0.91 -4.84
N LYS A 82 -6.49 1.52 -4.98
CA LYS A 82 -6.20 2.55 -5.98
C LYS A 82 -5.02 2.13 -6.82
N ARG A 83 -5.12 2.33 -8.13
CA ARG A 83 -3.96 2.16 -9.01
C ARG A 83 -2.96 3.28 -8.80
N CYS A 84 -1.68 2.93 -8.68
CA CYS A 84 -0.62 3.91 -8.44
C CYS A 84 -0.46 4.85 -9.65
N ASP A 85 -0.55 4.33 -10.87
CA ASP A 85 -0.45 5.09 -12.13
C ASP A 85 -1.65 6.01 -12.41
N ALA A 86 -2.81 5.73 -11.80
CA ALA A 86 -3.96 6.63 -11.82
C ALA A 86 -3.93 7.67 -10.69
N THR A 87 -3.11 7.44 -9.65
CA THR A 87 -3.05 8.31 -8.47
C THR A 87 -1.97 9.39 -8.60
N TYR A 88 -0.80 9.03 -9.15
CA TYR A 88 0.34 9.94 -9.29
C TYR A 88 0.55 10.37 -10.73
N SER A 89 0.80 11.66 -10.93
CA SER A 89 1.10 12.23 -12.25
C SER A 89 2.44 11.78 -12.83
N THR A 90 3.35 11.29 -12.00
CA THR A 90 4.67 10.80 -12.41
C THR A 90 5.09 9.66 -11.51
N LEU A 91 5.57 8.59 -12.11
CA LEU A 91 6.11 7.43 -11.42
C LEU A 91 7.63 7.36 -11.65
N SER A 92 8.37 6.96 -10.62
CA SER A 92 9.83 6.80 -10.68
C SER A 92 10.27 5.55 -9.93
N GLY A 93 11.36 4.94 -10.38
CA GLY A 93 11.92 3.72 -9.79
C GLY A 93 10.99 2.50 -9.96
N TYR A 94 10.72 1.82 -8.84
CA TYR A 94 9.89 0.62 -8.79
C TYR A 94 8.59 0.91 -8.03
N PRO A 95 7.63 1.64 -8.64
CA PRO A 95 6.38 1.93 -7.97
C PRO A 95 5.58 0.64 -7.74
N PRO A 96 4.76 0.58 -6.67
CA PRO A 96 3.76 -0.47 -6.54
C PRO A 96 2.72 -0.34 -7.64
N ALA A 97 2.03 -1.44 -7.94
CA ALA A 97 0.89 -1.43 -8.85
C ALA A 97 -0.34 -0.81 -8.17
N LEU A 98 -0.59 -1.18 -6.91
CA LEU A 98 -1.75 -0.74 -6.14
C LEU A 98 -1.37 -0.16 -4.78
N LEU A 99 -2.16 0.82 -4.36
CA LEU A 99 -2.25 1.30 -2.99
C LEU A 99 -3.52 0.74 -2.34
N VAL A 100 -3.40 0.20 -1.13
CA VAL A 100 -4.50 -0.45 -0.41
C VAL A 100 -4.69 0.21 0.95
N GLU A 101 -5.84 0.86 1.14
CA GLU A 101 -6.28 1.37 2.44
C GLU A 101 -7.25 0.35 3.06
N ALA A 102 -6.97 -0.13 4.26
CA ALA A 102 -7.83 -1.07 4.97
C ALA A 102 -8.62 -0.36 6.08
N GLY A 103 -9.92 -0.70 6.22
CA GLY A 103 -10.75 -0.22 7.33
C GLY A 103 -10.80 1.31 7.47
N GLY A 104 -10.74 2.05 6.36
CA GLY A 104 -10.77 3.51 6.38
C GLY A 104 -9.57 4.16 7.12
N LEU A 105 -8.39 3.54 7.04
CA LEU A 105 -7.16 3.93 7.74
C LEU A 105 -7.16 3.68 9.26
N GLU A 106 -8.22 3.09 9.83
CA GLU A 106 -8.21 2.66 11.24
C GLU A 106 -7.38 1.39 11.46
N ILE A 107 -7.15 0.62 10.39
CA ILE A 107 -6.44 -0.66 10.36
C ILE A 107 -5.31 -0.54 9.34
N ARG A 108 -4.10 -0.92 9.74
CA ARG A 108 -2.95 -0.93 8.81
C ARG A 108 -2.89 -2.23 8.01
N CYS A 109 -2.20 -2.21 6.88
CA CYS A 109 -1.81 -3.43 6.18
C CYS A 109 -0.51 -4.01 6.79
N LEU A 110 -0.48 -5.32 7.00
CA LEU A 110 0.72 -6.07 7.41
C LEU A 110 1.33 -6.76 6.19
N GLY A 111 2.64 -6.58 6.01
CA GLY A 111 3.40 -7.22 4.93
C GLY A 111 4.02 -8.56 5.32
N SER A 112 3.90 -8.95 6.59
CA SER A 112 4.28 -10.29 7.06
C SER A 112 3.20 -11.32 6.72
N THR A 113 3.58 -12.60 6.72
CA THR A 113 2.66 -13.74 6.62
C THR A 113 2.81 -14.65 7.83
N GLY A 114 1.89 -15.62 7.96
CA GLY A 114 1.85 -16.56 9.07
C GLY A 114 0.98 -16.07 10.23
N HIS A 115 0.12 -15.07 9.99
CA HIS A 115 -0.83 -14.61 10.99
C HIS A 115 -1.95 -15.64 11.18
N ALA A 116 -2.39 -15.85 12.42
CA ALA A 116 -3.46 -16.79 12.73
C ALA A 116 -4.85 -16.35 12.20
N SER A 117 -4.99 -15.08 11.82
CA SER A 117 -6.20 -14.51 11.23
C SER A 117 -5.83 -13.38 10.27
N LEU A 118 -6.69 -13.14 9.29
CA LEU A 118 -6.55 -12.02 8.35
C LEU A 118 -6.75 -10.65 9.02
N VAL A 119 -7.39 -10.61 10.19
CA VAL A 119 -7.50 -9.39 11.02
C VAL A 119 -6.92 -9.71 12.38
N VAL A 120 -5.83 -9.02 12.72
CA VAL A 120 -5.14 -9.16 14.00
C VAL A 120 -5.35 -7.93 14.87
N ARG A 121 -5.38 -8.14 16.19
CA ARG A 121 -5.60 -7.06 17.17
C ARG A 121 -4.35 -6.25 17.42
N ASP A 122 -3.19 -6.90 17.35
CA ASP A 122 -1.87 -6.27 17.48
C ASP A 122 -1.33 -5.88 16.10
N ASN A 123 -0.52 -4.83 16.05
CA ASN A 123 0.11 -4.33 14.83
C ASN A 123 1.62 -4.57 14.81
N ASP A 124 2.24 -4.53 13.63
CA ASP A 124 3.70 -4.49 13.52
C ASP A 124 4.25 -3.24 14.23
N THR A 125 5.27 -3.41 15.07
CA THR A 125 5.91 -2.32 15.83
C THR A 125 6.41 -1.21 14.92
N GLY A 126 6.03 0.04 15.21
CA GLY A 126 6.55 1.26 14.57
C GLY A 126 6.37 2.45 15.52
N PRO A 127 7.26 3.47 15.47
CA PRO A 127 7.31 4.53 16.48
C PRO A 127 6.21 5.59 16.36
N ASP A 128 5.30 5.47 15.39
CA ASP A 128 4.30 6.48 15.08
C ASP A 128 2.91 6.06 15.56
N ASP A 129 2.35 6.83 16.51
CA ASP A 129 0.98 6.70 17.02
C ASP A 129 0.01 7.70 16.35
N ALA A 130 0.49 8.54 15.41
CA ALA A 130 -0.38 9.44 14.67
C ALA A 130 -1.18 8.65 13.63
N ASN A 131 -2.51 8.69 13.75
CA ASN A 131 -3.37 8.15 12.71
C ASN A 131 -3.29 9.06 11.48
N HIS A 132 -2.93 8.51 10.32
CA HIS A 132 -2.85 9.29 9.10
C HIS A 132 -4.22 9.83 8.71
N GLY A 133 -4.31 11.15 8.53
CA GLY A 133 -5.39 11.82 7.84
C GLY A 133 -5.02 12.07 6.38
N ARG A 134 -6.02 12.22 5.52
CA ARG A 134 -5.80 12.70 4.14
C ARG A 134 -5.39 14.17 4.12
N ASP A 135 -5.86 14.91 5.12
CA ASP A 135 -5.59 16.34 5.28
C ASP A 135 -4.50 16.55 6.32
N GLY A 136 -3.62 17.50 6.02
CA GLY A 136 -2.62 18.01 6.94
C GLY A 136 -3.05 19.33 7.57
N VAL A 137 -2.22 19.86 8.47
CA VAL A 137 -2.41 21.20 9.04
C VAL A 137 -1.21 22.07 8.65
N VAL A 138 -1.51 23.25 8.10
CA VAL A 138 -0.55 24.34 7.95
C VAL A 138 -0.97 25.49 8.85
N VAL A 139 -0.02 26.05 9.60
CA VAL A 139 -0.24 27.26 10.41
C VAL A 139 0.74 28.30 9.91
N SER A 140 0.21 29.45 9.46
CA SER A 140 1.00 30.54 8.92
C SER A 140 0.47 31.87 9.47
N SER A 141 1.37 32.81 9.74
CA SER A 141 1.01 34.21 10.01
C SER A 141 0.74 35.02 8.75
N SER A 142 0.97 34.43 7.56
CA SER A 142 0.68 35.02 6.26
C SER A 142 -0.73 34.66 5.79
N THR A 143 -1.37 35.58 5.07
CA THR A 143 -2.68 35.36 4.42
C THR A 143 -2.54 34.68 3.04
N HIS A 144 -1.35 34.21 2.68
CA HIS A 144 -1.07 33.56 1.38
C HIS A 144 -1.91 32.29 1.20
N PHE A 145 -2.10 31.51 2.26
CA PHE A 145 -2.94 30.33 2.23
C PHE A 145 -4.37 30.69 2.63
N GLY A 146 -5.35 30.21 1.85
CA GLY A 146 -6.76 30.27 2.20
C GLY A 146 -7.14 29.22 3.26
N ALA A 147 -8.44 28.93 3.38
CA ALA A 147 -8.93 27.88 4.27
C ALA A 147 -8.48 26.47 3.85
N GLU A 148 -8.18 26.29 2.56
CA GLU A 148 -7.62 25.07 1.99
C GLU A 148 -6.34 25.44 1.24
N ALA A 149 -5.34 24.56 1.31
CA ALA A 149 -4.07 24.71 0.61
C ALA A 149 -3.58 23.34 0.14
N SER A 150 -2.94 23.32 -1.02
CA SER A 150 -2.25 22.12 -1.47
C SER A 150 -0.88 22.02 -0.81
N ILE A 151 -0.45 20.81 -0.45
CA ILE A 151 0.92 20.60 0.02
C ILE A 151 1.97 21.02 -1.02
N TYR A 152 1.59 21.02 -2.31
CA TYR A 152 2.43 21.47 -3.41
C TYR A 152 2.67 22.99 -3.41
N ASP A 153 1.82 23.77 -2.75
CA ASP A 153 1.96 25.23 -2.66
C ASP A 153 2.92 25.65 -1.54
N ILE A 154 3.18 24.76 -0.57
CA ILE A 154 3.98 25.05 0.62
C ILE A 154 5.44 25.32 0.27
N ALA A 155 6.08 24.44 -0.50
CA ALA A 155 7.50 24.56 -0.80
C ALA A 155 7.85 25.78 -1.69
N PRO A 156 7.07 26.14 -2.72
CA PRO A 156 7.23 27.42 -3.42
C PRO A 156 7.09 28.62 -2.48
N PHE A 157 6.04 28.67 -1.65
CA PHE A 157 5.82 29.77 -0.71
C PHE A 157 6.99 29.96 0.26
N VAL A 158 7.48 28.88 0.87
CA VAL A 158 8.63 28.96 1.81
C VAL A 158 9.87 29.54 1.12
N ARG A 159 10.13 29.17 -0.14
CA ARG A 159 11.26 29.73 -0.89
C ARG A 159 11.13 31.22 -1.14
N GLU A 160 9.92 31.70 -1.46
CA GLU A 160 9.67 33.13 -1.65
C GLU A 160 9.90 33.95 -0.38
N GLN A 161 9.56 33.40 0.80
CA GLN A 161 9.76 34.11 2.08
C GLN A 161 11.23 34.16 2.52
N MET A 162 12.11 33.35 1.93
CA MET A 162 13.54 33.30 2.26
C MET A 162 14.42 34.15 1.33
N ALA A 163 13.84 34.72 0.27
CA ALA A 163 14.51 35.60 -0.70
C ALA A 163 14.46 37.06 -0.24
#